data_AF-A0A166B7S5-F1
#
_entry.id   AF-A0A166B7S5-F1
#
_cell.length_a   1.000
_cell.length_b   1.000
_cell.length_c   1.000
_cell.angle_alpha   90.00
_cell.angle_beta   90.00
_cell.angle_gamma   90.00
#
_symmetry.space_group_name_H-M   'P 1'
#
loop_
_entity.id
_entity.type
_entity.pdbx_description
1 polymer ?
#
loop_
_entity_poly.entity_id
_entity_poly.type
_entity_poly.pdbx_seq_one_letter_code
_entity_poly.pdbx_strand_id
1 'polypeptide(L)'
;MTLHIYYTVKKHHSPHNTLDELFLHLPFSLYHGWTTVLVVLSLFEAFGVNALTHTAGIWTKVFVFLALFFLEATAAAYAFSSPEGDLPASVAIAWSLWAIFAHQTGSGFVHWSALGFSILALVWVLKGAYGVATKSWGLGGVRLDDEERAPLVGGGR
;
A
#
# COMPACT_ATOMS: atom_id res chain seq x y z
N MET A 1 6.07 -25.34 25.13
CA MET A 1 7.25 -25.87 24.42
C MET A 1 7.48 -25.21 23.05
N THR A 2 6.46 -24.63 22.41
CA THR A 2 6.54 -23.92 21.12
C THR A 2 7.06 -22.47 21.23
N LEU A 3 6.75 -21.75 22.32
CA LEU A 3 7.21 -20.37 22.50
C LEU A 3 8.73 -20.25 22.64
N HIS A 4 9.36 -21.24 23.29
CA HIS A 4 10.81 -21.24 23.53
C HIS A 4 11.59 -21.47 22.23
N ILE A 5 11.11 -22.35 21.34
CA ILE A 5 11.72 -22.57 20.02
C ILE A 5 11.56 -21.32 19.15
N TYR A 6 10.39 -20.68 19.16
CA TYR A 6 10.17 -19.41 18.46
C TYR A 6 11.08 -18.29 18.99
N TYR A 7 11.23 -18.18 20.31
CA TYR A 7 12.11 -17.18 20.93
C TYR A 7 13.59 -17.44 20.64
N THR A 8 14.02 -18.70 20.67
CA THR A 8 15.40 -19.11 20.36
C THR A 8 15.72 -18.87 18.89
N VAL A 9 14.81 -19.18 17.96
CA VAL A 9 15.01 -18.89 16.53
C VAL A 9 15.02 -17.38 16.30
N LYS A 10 14.10 -16.61 16.88
CA LYS A 10 14.08 -15.13 16.75
C LYS A 10 15.32 -14.45 17.33
N LYS A 11 15.90 -15.01 18.40
CA LYS A 11 17.10 -14.48 19.07
C LYS A 11 18.42 -14.90 18.40
N HIS A 12 18.43 -16.00 17.64
CA HIS A 12 19.62 -16.54 16.96
C HIS A 12 19.57 -16.42 15.43
N HIS A 13 18.45 -15.98 14.84
CA HIS A 13 18.34 -15.56 13.44
C HIS A 13 17.82 -14.12 13.42
N SER A 14 18.74 -13.17 13.58
CA SER A 14 18.51 -11.83 13.04
C SER A 14 18.25 -11.98 11.54
N PRO A 15 17.16 -11.43 10.96
CA PRO A 15 16.99 -11.40 9.52
C PRO A 15 18.20 -10.69 8.93
N HIS A 16 19.07 -11.47 8.30
CA HIS A 16 20.43 -11.05 7.97
C HIS A 16 20.46 -10.17 6.71
N ASN A 17 19.30 -9.90 6.10
CA ASN A 17 19.12 -9.10 4.90
C ASN A 17 17.70 -8.52 4.80
N THR A 18 17.60 -7.24 4.42
CA THR A 18 16.35 -6.56 4.03
C THR A 18 15.64 -7.24 2.85
N LEU A 19 16.36 -8.03 2.05
CA LEU A 19 15.79 -8.82 0.97
C LEU A 19 14.90 -9.97 1.48
N ASP A 20 15.26 -10.66 2.57
CA ASP A 20 14.44 -11.77 3.08
C ASP A 20 13.10 -11.27 3.64
N GLU A 21 13.14 -10.16 4.35
CA GLU A 21 11.93 -9.48 4.83
C GLU A 21 11.07 -8.98 3.66
N LEU A 22 11.70 -8.40 2.63
CA LEU A 22 11.01 -7.98 1.42
C LEU A 22 10.37 -9.18 0.71
N PHE A 23 11.08 -10.27 0.43
CA PHE A 23 10.53 -11.42 -0.28
C PHE A 23 9.40 -12.12 0.47
N LEU A 24 9.43 -12.09 1.81
CA LEU A 24 8.39 -12.70 2.62
C LEU A 24 7.14 -11.81 2.73
N HIS A 25 7.31 -10.49 2.89
CA HIS A 25 6.21 -9.56 3.12
C HIS A 25 5.61 -8.97 1.83
N LEU A 26 6.39 -8.87 0.75
CA LEU A 26 5.97 -8.25 -0.52
C LEU A 26 4.78 -8.96 -1.16
N PRO A 27 4.69 -10.30 -1.25
CA PRO A 27 3.52 -10.97 -1.79
C PRO A 27 2.25 -10.71 -0.96
N PHE A 28 2.37 -10.68 0.37
CA PHE A 28 1.22 -10.46 1.25
C PHE A 28 0.71 -9.02 1.18
N SER A 29 1.62 -8.05 1.18
CA SER A 29 1.29 -6.63 1.04
C SER A 29 0.69 -6.32 -0.34
N LEU A 30 1.30 -6.83 -1.40
CA LEU A 30 0.78 -6.64 -2.77
C LEU A 30 -0.61 -7.26 -2.91
N TYR A 31 -0.81 -8.46 -2.36
CA TYR A 31 -2.13 -9.09 -2.31
C TYR A 31 -3.12 -8.25 -1.51
N HIS A 32 -2.72 -7.71 -0.36
CA HIS A 32 -3.58 -6.86 0.46
C HIS A 32 -4.04 -5.61 -0.32
N GLY A 33 -3.11 -4.85 -0.91
CA GLY A 33 -3.44 -3.69 -1.74
C GLY A 33 -4.34 -4.06 -2.94
N TRP A 34 -4.06 -5.19 -3.59
CA TRP A 34 -4.87 -5.70 -4.69
C TRP A 34 -6.29 -6.09 -4.25
N THR A 35 -6.45 -6.78 -3.12
CA THR A 35 -7.77 -7.16 -2.62
C THR A 35 -8.63 -5.95 -2.27
N THR A 36 -8.04 -4.87 -1.76
CA THR A 36 -8.74 -3.60 -1.53
C THR A 36 -9.31 -3.05 -2.84
N VAL A 37 -8.54 -3.08 -3.92
CA VAL A 37 -9.01 -2.70 -5.26
C VAL A 37 -10.13 -3.63 -5.74
N LEU A 38 -9.98 -4.94 -5.57
CA LEU A 38 -11.00 -5.92 -5.98
C LEU A 38 -12.32 -5.72 -5.25
N VAL A 39 -12.31 -5.39 -3.95
CA VAL A 39 -13.52 -5.09 -3.19
C VAL A 39 -14.24 -3.89 -3.80
N VAL A 40 -13.51 -2.82 -4.11
CA VAL A 40 -14.08 -1.62 -4.75
C VAL A 40 -14.67 -1.97 -6.12
N LEU A 41 -13.94 -2.70 -6.96
CA LEU A 41 -14.43 -3.14 -8.27
C LEU A 41 -15.67 -4.02 -8.16
N SER A 42 -15.69 -4.96 -7.22
CA SER A 42 -16.82 -5.86 -6.96
C SER A 42 -18.08 -5.07 -6.57
N LEU A 43 -17.95 -3.97 -5.83
CA LEU A 43 -19.08 -3.09 -5.52
C LEU A 43 -19.66 -2.42 -6.78
N PHE A 44 -18.81 -1.98 -7.71
CA PHE A 44 -19.28 -1.46 -8.99
C PHE A 44 -19.84 -2.54 -9.91
N GLU A 45 -19.36 -3.76 -9.83
CA GLU A 45 -19.94 -4.89 -10.57
C GLU A 45 -21.32 -5.27 -10.02
N ALA A 46 -21.47 -5.29 -8.69
CA ALA A 46 -22.71 -5.68 -8.03
C ALA A 46 -23.81 -4.59 -8.10
N PHE A 47 -23.43 -3.32 -8.02
CA PHE A 47 -24.37 -2.20 -7.89
C PHE A 47 -24.29 -1.17 -9.02
N GLY A 48 -23.26 -1.25 -9.86
CA GLY A 48 -23.06 -0.32 -10.97
C GLY A 48 -23.89 -0.65 -12.20
N VAL A 49 -23.92 0.30 -13.12
CA VAL A 49 -24.56 0.13 -14.43
C VAL A 49 -23.50 -0.29 -15.43
N ASN A 50 -23.84 -1.26 -16.30
CA ASN A 50 -22.91 -1.76 -17.31
C ASN A 50 -22.49 -0.64 -18.28
N ALA A 51 -21.19 -0.33 -18.27
CA ALA A 51 -20.60 0.74 -19.06
C ALA A 51 -20.56 0.46 -20.58
N LEU A 52 -20.72 -0.80 -21.00
CA LEU A 52 -20.79 -1.17 -22.42
C LEU A 52 -22.15 -0.87 -23.05
N THR A 53 -23.22 -0.88 -22.24
CA THR A 53 -24.59 -0.68 -22.72
C THR A 53 -25.14 0.69 -22.39
N HIS A 54 -24.65 1.34 -21.34
CA HIS A 54 -25.14 2.65 -20.89
C HIS A 54 -24.00 3.59 -20.55
N THR A 55 -24.15 4.86 -20.93
CA THR A 55 -23.22 5.93 -20.53
C THR A 55 -23.34 6.22 -19.03
N ALA A 56 -22.22 6.51 -18.38
CA ALA A 56 -22.19 6.84 -16.96
C ALA A 56 -23.07 8.06 -16.62
N GLY A 57 -24.11 7.83 -15.81
CA GLY A 57 -24.95 8.88 -15.26
C GLY A 57 -24.23 9.73 -14.21
N ILE A 58 -24.88 10.81 -13.75
CA ILE A 58 -24.30 11.74 -12.77
C ILE A 58 -23.92 11.02 -11.48
N TRP A 59 -24.81 10.17 -10.94
CA TRP A 59 -24.54 9.39 -9.74
C TRP A 59 -23.38 8.41 -9.90
N THR A 60 -23.30 7.71 -11.03
CA THR A 60 -22.16 6.83 -11.35
C THR A 60 -20.84 7.61 -11.35
N LYS A 61 -20.81 8.80 -11.95
CA LYS A 61 -19.61 9.66 -11.94
C LYS A 61 -19.20 10.07 -10.52
N VAL A 62 -20.18 10.42 -9.66
CA VAL A 62 -19.91 10.76 -8.26
C VAL A 62 -19.35 9.56 -7.49
N PHE A 63 -19.97 8.39 -7.60
CA PHE A 63 -19.47 7.18 -6.92
C PHE A 63 -18.09 6.76 -7.40
N VAL A 64 -17.83 6.83 -8.71
CA VAL A 64 -16.50 6.56 -9.26
C VAL A 64 -15.48 7.55 -8.72
N PHE A 65 -15.81 8.84 -8.64
CA PHE A 65 -14.92 9.83 -8.05
C PHE A 65 -14.61 9.54 -6.57
N LEU A 66 -15.63 9.20 -5.78
CA LEU A 66 -15.46 8.81 -4.37
C LEU A 66 -14.61 7.55 -4.22
N ALA A 67 -14.76 6.58 -5.12
CA ALA A 67 -13.95 5.38 -5.12
C ALA A 67 -12.48 5.66 -5.49
N LEU A 68 -12.24 6.51 -6.49
CA LEU A 68 -10.88 6.95 -6.84
C LEU A 68 -10.22 7.69 -5.67
N PHE A 69 -10.97 8.58 -5.01
CA PHE A 69 -10.51 9.27 -3.81
C PHE A 69 -10.22 8.30 -2.65
N PHE A 70 -11.10 7.33 -2.41
CA PHE A 70 -10.89 6.31 -1.39
C PHE A 70 -9.62 5.48 -1.66
N LEU A 71 -9.41 5.04 -2.90
CA LEU A 71 -8.21 4.31 -3.29
C LEU A 71 -6.94 5.16 -3.13
N GLU A 72 -6.98 6.43 -3.53
CA GLU A 72 -5.84 7.33 -3.34
C GLU A 72 -5.53 7.58 -1.86
N ALA A 73 -6.55 7.87 -1.03
CA ALA A 73 -6.39 8.05 0.40
C ALA A 73 -5.81 6.79 1.06
N THR A 74 -6.21 5.61 0.58
CA THR A 74 -5.66 4.33 1.05
C THR A 74 -4.20 4.15 0.63
N ALA A 75 -3.85 4.48 -0.61
CA ALA A 75 -2.46 4.44 -1.09
C ALA A 75 -1.57 5.41 -0.29
N ALA A 76 -2.08 6.60 0.03
CA ALA A 76 -1.41 7.56 0.90
C ALA A 76 -1.23 6.97 2.32
N ALA A 77 -2.29 6.42 2.92
CA ALA A 77 -2.22 5.80 4.24
C ALA A 77 -1.17 4.67 4.30
N TYR A 78 -1.10 3.82 3.28
CA TYR A 78 -0.04 2.81 3.16
C TYR A 78 1.36 3.43 3.02
N ALA A 79 1.52 4.53 2.29
CA ALA A 79 2.79 5.25 2.18
C ALA A 79 3.20 6.01 3.45
N PHE A 80 2.32 6.10 4.47
CA PHE A 80 2.56 6.76 5.76
C PHE A 80 2.44 5.81 6.97
N SER A 81 2.07 4.54 6.79
CA SER A 81 1.79 3.61 7.90
C SER A 81 3.03 3.16 8.67
N SER A 82 4.22 3.27 8.09
CA SER A 82 5.50 2.97 8.74
C SER A 82 6.61 3.89 8.22
N PRO A 83 7.79 3.94 8.87
CA PRO A 83 8.94 4.71 8.37
C PRO A 83 9.39 4.30 6.96
N GLU A 84 9.19 3.03 6.60
CA GLU A 84 9.44 2.52 5.25
C GLU A 84 8.23 2.65 4.31
N GLY A 85 7.02 2.71 4.85
CA GLY A 85 5.76 2.66 4.12
C GLY A 85 5.48 1.27 3.55
N ASP A 86 4.20 0.91 3.41
CA ASP A 86 3.78 -0.29 2.70
C ASP A 86 3.85 -0.07 1.17
N LEU A 87 5.08 0.04 0.66
CA LEU A 87 5.37 0.36 -0.73
C LEU A 87 4.68 -0.60 -1.73
N PRO A 88 4.70 -1.94 -1.54
CA PRO A 88 4.07 -2.83 -2.50
C PRO A 88 2.55 -2.67 -2.57
N ALA A 89 1.88 -2.43 -1.45
CA ALA A 89 0.44 -2.16 -1.43
C ALA A 89 0.09 -0.83 -2.12
N SER A 90 0.86 0.24 -1.85
CA SER A 90 0.71 1.53 -2.55
C SER A 90 0.95 1.40 -4.05
N VAL A 91 1.93 0.59 -4.48
CA VAL A 91 2.21 0.30 -5.90
C VAL A 91 1.05 -0.43 -6.55
N ALA A 92 0.46 -1.44 -5.89
CA ALA A 92 -0.69 -2.17 -6.41
C ALA A 92 -1.89 -1.24 -6.67
N ILE A 93 -2.16 -0.30 -5.75
CA ILE A 93 -3.21 0.69 -5.92
C ILE A 93 -2.87 1.69 -7.04
N ALA A 94 -1.65 2.24 -7.06
CA ALA A 94 -1.23 3.18 -8.09
C ALA A 94 -1.33 2.57 -9.50
N TRP A 95 -0.90 1.31 -9.65
CA TRP A 95 -1.04 0.56 -10.90
C TRP A 95 -2.50 0.37 -11.30
N SER A 96 -3.37 0.09 -10.33
CA SER A 96 -4.81 -0.06 -10.58
C SER A 96 -5.45 1.25 -11.04
N LEU A 97 -5.07 2.39 -10.47
CA LEU A 97 -5.55 3.71 -10.90
C LEU A 97 -5.12 4.03 -12.34
N TRP A 98 -3.89 3.67 -12.72
CA TRP A 98 -3.43 3.77 -14.11
C TRP A 98 -4.22 2.86 -15.06
N ALA A 99 -4.51 1.62 -14.65
CA ALA A 99 -5.33 0.71 -15.44
C ALA A 99 -6.76 1.25 -15.64
N ILE A 100 -7.37 1.83 -14.60
CA ILE A 100 -8.68 2.46 -14.68
C ILE A 100 -8.65 3.64 -15.67
N PHE A 101 -7.63 4.49 -15.60
CA PHE A 101 -7.44 5.58 -16.57
C PHE A 101 -7.35 5.06 -18.00
N ALA A 102 -6.55 4.02 -18.24
CA ALA A 102 -6.33 3.45 -19.58
C ALA A 102 -7.60 2.80 -20.16
N HIS A 103 -8.46 2.22 -19.32
CA HIS A 103 -9.64 1.49 -19.78
C HIS A 103 -10.92 2.34 -19.82
N GLN A 104 -11.03 3.39 -19.00
CA GLN A 104 -12.21 4.24 -18.93
C GLN A 104 -12.13 5.42 -19.91
N THR A 105 -12.37 5.17 -21.19
CA THR A 105 -12.33 6.19 -22.25
C THR A 105 -13.71 6.78 -22.60
N GLY A 106 -14.81 6.13 -22.19
CA GLY A 106 -16.17 6.54 -22.56
C GLY A 106 -16.70 7.79 -21.84
N SER A 107 -16.06 8.23 -20.75
CA SER A 107 -16.47 9.42 -19.98
C SER A 107 -15.25 10.27 -19.66
N GLY A 108 -15.16 11.45 -20.29
CA GLY A 108 -14.04 12.36 -20.09
C GLY A 108 -13.82 12.74 -18.61
N PHE A 109 -14.89 12.93 -17.84
CA PHE A 109 -14.77 13.22 -16.40
C PHE A 109 -14.09 12.10 -15.63
N VAL A 110 -14.49 10.84 -15.86
CA VAL A 110 -13.90 9.67 -15.18
C VAL A 110 -12.46 9.48 -15.63
N HIS A 111 -12.21 9.63 -16.93
CA HIS A 111 -10.88 9.51 -17.52
C HIS A 111 -9.89 10.49 -16.89
N TRP A 112 -10.20 11.80 -16.92
CA TRP A 112 -9.31 12.83 -16.38
C TRP A 112 -9.18 12.78 -14.86
N SER A 113 -10.25 12.43 -14.14
CA SER A 113 -10.20 12.25 -12.68
C SER A 113 -9.29 11.08 -12.30
N ALA A 114 -9.42 9.94 -13.01
CA ALA A 114 -8.56 8.78 -12.80
C ALA A 114 -7.08 9.11 -13.07
N LEU A 115 -6.80 9.91 -14.11
CA LEU A 115 -5.45 10.40 -14.37
C LEU A 115 -4.91 11.22 -13.20
N GLY A 116 -5.68 12.20 -12.71
CA GLY A 116 -5.29 13.03 -11.56
C GLY A 116 -4.93 12.21 -10.33
N PHE A 117 -5.80 11.28 -9.93
CA PHE A 117 -5.56 10.39 -8.80
C PHE A 117 -4.40 9.42 -9.04
N SER A 118 -4.20 8.92 -10.26
CA SER A 118 -3.07 8.05 -10.60
C SER A 118 -1.72 8.77 -10.45
N ILE A 119 -1.64 10.04 -10.83
CA ILE A 119 -0.44 10.87 -10.68
C ILE A 119 -0.16 11.13 -9.19
N LEU A 120 -1.18 11.48 -8.41
CA LEU A 120 -1.04 11.65 -6.96
C LEU A 120 -0.56 10.36 -6.28
N ALA A 121 -1.14 9.22 -6.64
CA ALA A 121 -0.72 7.92 -6.13
C ALA A 121 0.74 7.59 -6.47
N LEU A 122 1.22 7.96 -7.66
CA LEU A 122 2.64 7.83 -8.01
C LEU A 122 3.56 8.67 -7.12
N VAL A 123 3.15 9.86 -6.71
CA VAL A 123 3.95 10.69 -5.79
C VAL A 123 4.14 9.97 -4.45
N TRP A 124 3.10 9.30 -3.94
CA TRP A 124 3.18 8.51 -2.71
C TRP A 124 4.08 7.28 -2.86
N VAL A 125 4.00 6.59 -3.99
CA VAL A 125 4.90 5.48 -4.33
C VAL A 125 6.35 5.96 -4.40
N LEU A 126 6.61 7.09 -5.06
CA LEU A 126 7.95 7.67 -5.13
C LEU A 126 8.47 8.02 -3.73
N LYS A 127 7.66 8.67 -2.88
CA LYS A 127 8.03 8.96 -1.50
C LYS A 127 8.43 7.68 -0.73
N GLY A 128 7.62 6.62 -0.82
CA GLY A 128 7.94 5.32 -0.20
C GLY A 128 9.24 4.71 -0.76
N ALA A 129 9.41 4.75 -2.08
CA ALA A 129 10.62 4.26 -2.75
C ALA A 129 11.88 5.04 -2.32
N TYR A 130 11.79 6.37 -2.16
CA TYR A 130 12.87 7.20 -1.61
C TYR A 130 13.19 6.82 -0.16
N GLY A 131 12.17 6.54 0.68
CA GLY A 131 12.36 6.05 2.05
C GLY A 131 13.16 4.74 2.10
N VAL A 132 12.79 3.78 1.25
CA VAL A 132 13.50 2.50 1.14
C VAL A 132 14.91 2.66 0.56
N ALA A 133 15.08 3.49 -0.49
CA ALA A 133 16.37 3.70 -1.14
C ALA A 133 17.39 4.42 -0.24
N THR A 134 16.95 5.41 0.54
CA THR A 134 17.82 6.09 1.52
C THR A 134 18.22 5.15 2.67
N LYS A 135 17.35 4.23 3.09
CA LYS A 135 17.68 3.18 4.05
C LYS A 135 18.66 2.15 3.49
N SER A 136 18.56 1.80 2.20
CA SER A 136 19.45 0.81 1.57
C SER A 136 20.82 1.36 1.17
N TRP A 137 20.90 2.66 0.82
CA TRP A 137 22.16 3.33 0.48
C TRP A 137 22.90 3.88 1.71
N GLY A 138 22.22 4.02 2.85
CA GLY A 138 22.85 4.22 4.14
C GLY A 138 23.51 2.94 4.65
N LEU A 139 24.78 2.73 4.32
CA LEU A 139 25.64 1.70 4.92
C LEU A 139 25.42 1.57 6.45
N GLY A 140 24.96 0.40 6.90
CA GLY A 140 25.31 -0.15 8.22
C GLY A 140 24.66 0.45 9.47
N GLY A 141 23.56 1.19 9.35
CA GLY A 141 22.83 1.71 10.52
C GLY A 141 21.56 0.92 10.79
N VAL A 142 21.63 -0.18 11.53
CA VAL A 142 20.45 -0.80 12.14
C VAL A 142 19.82 0.24 13.07
N ARG A 143 18.78 0.94 12.60
CA ARG A 143 17.85 1.65 13.48
C ARG A 143 17.01 0.59 14.15
N LEU A 144 17.47 0.19 15.34
CA LEU A 144 16.68 -0.56 16.29
C LEU A 144 15.46 0.32 16.63
N ASP A 145 14.26 -0.23 16.43
CA ASP A 145 13.01 0.40 16.83
C ASP A 145 13.05 0.80 18.31
N ASP A 146 12.29 1.85 18.65
CA ASP A 146 12.14 2.41 20.00
C ASP A 146 11.73 1.37 21.08
N GLU A 147 11.33 0.16 20.69
CA GLU A 147 11.07 -0.97 21.58
C GLU A 147 12.33 -1.55 22.26
N GLU A 148 13.53 -1.35 21.69
CA GLU A 148 14.79 -1.68 22.39
C GLU A 148 15.25 -0.58 23.37
N ARG A 149 14.57 0.57 23.40
CA ARG A 149 14.80 1.65 24.37
C ARG A 149 13.91 1.57 25.60
N ALA A 150 13.27 0.42 25.86
CA ALA A 150 12.65 0.18 27.16
C ALA A 150 13.75 0.11 28.25
N PRO A 151 13.79 1.03 29.23
CA PRO A 151 14.76 0.97 30.31
C PRO A 151 14.51 -0.30 31.15
N LEU A 152 15.34 -1.32 30.97
CA LEU A 152 15.36 -2.53 31.81
C LEU A 152 16.08 -2.27 33.16
N VAL A 153 15.73 -1.18 33.84
CA VAL A 153 16.10 -0.97 35.25
C VAL A 153 14.89 -0.44 36.02
N GLY A 154 13.90 -1.31 36.19
CA GLY A 154 13.15 -1.41 37.44
C GLY A 154 13.86 -2.45 38.30
N GLY A 155 14.85 -2.02 39.08
CA GLY A 155 15.64 -2.90 39.96
C GLY A 155 15.99 -2.15 41.24
N GLY A 156 15.26 -2.48 42.29
CA GLY A 156 15.23 -1.74 43.54
C GLY A 156 16.53 -1.68 44.33
N ARG A 157 16.60 -0.65 45.17
CA ARG A 157 16.99 -0.76 46.57
C ARG A 157 15.96 -0.03 47.40
#